data_AF-A0A957FWP0-F1
#
_entry.id   AF-A0A957FWP0-F1
#
_cell.length_a   1.000
_cell.length_b   1.000
_cell.length_c   1.000
_cell.angle_alpha   90.00
_cell.angle_beta   90.00
_cell.angle_gamma   90.00
#
_symmetry.space_group_name_H-M   'P 1'
#
loop_
_entity.id
_entity.type
_entity.pdbx_description
1 polymer ?
#
loop_
_entity_poly.entity_id
_entity_poly.type
_entity_poly.pdbx_seq_one_letter_code
_entity_poly.pdbx_strand_id
1 'polypeptide(L)'
;VQDATGPIVRLNELEYIDGAVWANIWQTNRIAIIDPTTGWVNGWIDMSGILAGVEITSSIDVLNGIAHDPATGRIWITGKLWPKIFEIELVAE
;
A
#
# COMPACT_ATOMS: atom_id res chain seq x y z
N VAL A 1 11.01 -11.94 -0.47
CA VAL A 1 9.75 -11.62 -1.15
C VAL A 1 9.99 -11.58 -2.65
N GLN A 2 9.17 -12.24 -3.45
CA GLN A 2 9.35 -12.34 -4.90
C GLN A 2 8.02 -12.49 -5.63
N ASP A 3 8.02 -12.17 -6.92
CA ASP A 3 6.94 -12.48 -7.86
C ASP A 3 7.49 -13.23 -9.09
N ALA A 4 6.67 -13.38 -10.14
CA ALA A 4 7.04 -14.07 -11.37
C ALA A 4 8.17 -13.39 -12.16
N THR A 5 8.45 -12.11 -11.88
CA THR A 5 9.50 -11.31 -12.52
C THR A 5 10.80 -11.30 -11.72
N GLY A 6 10.75 -11.69 -10.45
CA GLY A 6 11.92 -11.86 -9.60
C GLY A 6 11.75 -11.29 -8.19
N PRO A 7 12.87 -11.03 -7.49
CA PRO A 7 12.85 -10.49 -6.13
C PRO A 7 12.24 -9.09 -6.06
N ILE A 8 11.38 -8.85 -5.07
CA ILE A 8 10.85 -7.52 -4.79
C ILE A 8 11.80 -6.80 -3.84
N VAL A 9 12.26 -5.63 -4.29
CA VAL A 9 13.13 -4.74 -3.51
C VAL A 9 12.33 -3.55 -2.99
N ARG A 10 12.91 -2.81 -2.03
CA ARG A 10 12.34 -1.57 -1.49
C ARG A 10 10.98 -1.73 -0.79
N LEU A 11 10.74 -2.90 -0.20
CA LEU A 11 9.68 -3.08 0.79
C LEU A 11 9.84 -2.03 1.89
N ASN A 12 8.77 -1.36 2.25
CA ASN A 12 8.77 -0.32 3.27
C ASN A 12 7.71 -0.61 4.33
N GLU A 13 6.87 0.36 4.66
CA GLU A 13 5.75 0.21 5.61
C GLU A 13 4.92 -1.05 5.35
N LEU A 14 4.51 -1.71 6.44
CA LEU A 14 3.91 -3.05 6.45
C LEU A 14 2.63 -3.05 7.29
N GLU A 15 1.60 -3.76 6.83
CA GLU A 15 0.39 -4.02 7.61
C GLU A 15 -0.06 -5.48 7.41
N TYR A 16 -0.58 -6.11 8.46
CA TYR A 16 -1.07 -7.49 8.39
C TYR A 16 -2.59 -7.52 8.23
N ILE A 17 -3.05 -7.93 7.05
CA ILE A 17 -4.46 -7.85 6.65
C ILE A 17 -4.89 -9.21 6.13
N ASP A 18 -5.88 -9.82 6.78
CA ASP A 18 -6.54 -11.06 6.36
C ASP A 18 -5.61 -12.21 5.96
N GLY A 19 -4.55 -12.41 6.74
CA GLY A 19 -3.60 -13.50 6.51
C GLY A 19 -2.40 -13.13 5.64
N ALA A 20 -2.38 -11.94 5.05
CA ALA A 20 -1.31 -11.46 4.17
C ALA A 20 -0.54 -10.27 4.79
N VAL A 21 0.72 -10.11 4.39
CA VAL A 21 1.50 -8.89 4.67
C VAL A 21 1.34 -7.97 3.47
N TRP A 22 0.78 -6.79 3.71
CA TRP A 22 0.74 -5.73 2.73
C TRP A 22 1.97 -4.86 2.91
N ALA A 23 2.66 -4.52 1.82
CA ALA A 23 3.88 -3.74 1.86
C ALA A 23 3.89 -2.63 0.82
N ASN A 24 4.12 -1.38 1.24
CA ASN A 24 4.45 -0.32 0.29
C ASN A 24 5.78 -0.63 -0.41
N ILE A 25 5.87 -0.34 -1.71
CA ILE A 25 7.14 -0.36 -2.43
C ILE A 25 7.67 1.07 -2.57
N TRP A 26 8.75 1.38 -1.85
CA TRP A 26 9.31 2.73 -1.76
C TRP A 26 9.67 3.30 -3.13
N GLN A 27 9.30 4.57 -3.34
CA GLN A 27 9.38 5.31 -4.61
C GLN A 27 8.42 4.81 -5.71
N THR A 28 7.35 4.11 -5.35
CA THR A 28 6.28 3.73 -6.29
C THR A 28 4.91 3.98 -5.67
N ASN A 29 3.86 3.94 -6.49
CA ASN A 29 2.47 3.97 -6.03
C ASN A 29 1.87 2.55 -5.88
N ARG A 30 2.70 1.54 -5.57
CA ARG A 30 2.25 0.15 -5.47
C ARG A 30 2.34 -0.39 -4.05
N ILE A 31 1.38 -1.24 -3.72
CA ILE A 31 1.40 -2.09 -2.52
C ILE A 31 1.41 -3.54 -2.97
N ALA A 32 2.31 -4.34 -2.41
CA ALA A 32 2.36 -5.78 -2.63
C ALA A 32 1.55 -6.50 -1.55
N ILE A 33 0.72 -7.48 -1.95
CA ILE A 33 0.04 -8.41 -1.05
C ILE A 33 0.87 -9.68 -1.01
N ILE A 34 1.51 -9.95 0.13
CA ILE A 34 2.54 -10.98 0.29
C ILE A 34 2.03 -12.10 1.18
N ASP A 35 2.16 -13.34 0.72
CA ASP A 35 1.99 -14.51 1.58
C ASP A 35 3.16 -14.58 2.57
N PRO A 36 2.92 -14.46 3.89
CA PRO A 36 3.98 -14.46 4.90
C PRO A 36 4.68 -15.82 5.04
N THR A 37 4.06 -16.91 4.61
CA THR A 37 4.60 -18.27 4.72
C THR A 37 5.63 -18.53 3.63
N THR A 38 5.34 -18.08 2.40
CA THR A 38 6.15 -18.39 1.21
C THR A 38 6.99 -17.20 0.75
N GLY A 39 6.61 -15.98 1.14
CA GLY A 39 7.19 -14.74 0.62
C GLY A 39 6.79 -14.44 -0.82
N TRP A 40 5.81 -15.14 -1.40
CA TRP A 40 5.29 -14.84 -2.73
C TRP A 40 4.33 -13.66 -2.72
N VAL A 41 4.43 -12.79 -3.72
CA VAL A 41 3.43 -11.75 -3.97
C VAL A 41 2.24 -12.35 -4.69
N ASN A 42 1.07 -12.34 -4.04
CA ASN A 42 -0.18 -12.88 -4.56
C ASN A 42 -1.04 -11.82 -5.26
N GLY A 43 -0.72 -10.53 -5.05
CA GLY A 43 -1.47 -9.44 -5.65
C GLY A 43 -0.72 -8.11 -5.57
N TRP A 44 -1.12 -7.21 -6.45
CA TRP A 44 -0.63 -5.83 -6.50
C TRP A 44 -1.81 -4.89 -6.41
N ILE A 45 -1.67 -3.86 -5.58
CA ILE A 45 -2.64 -2.76 -5.50
C ILE A 45 -1.98 -1.54 -6.13
N ASP A 46 -2.62 -0.98 -7.16
CA ASP A 46 -2.21 0.27 -7.78
C ASP A 46 -2.91 1.45 -7.12
N MET A 47 -2.11 2.35 -6.53
CA MET A 47 -2.57 3.57 -5.88
C MET A 47 -2.35 4.80 -6.76
N SER A 48 -2.05 4.61 -8.05
CA SER A 48 -1.89 5.71 -8.99
C SER A 48 -3.15 6.56 -9.07
N GLY A 49 -2.97 7.88 -8.97
CA GLY A 49 -4.10 8.82 -9.00
C GLY A 49 -4.82 9.03 -7.66
N ILE A 50 -4.41 8.39 -6.55
CA ILE A 50 -5.06 8.60 -5.23
C ILE A 50 -5.04 10.07 -4.78
N LEU A 51 -4.04 10.84 -5.19
CA LEU A 51 -3.94 12.28 -4.90
C LEU A 51 -4.68 13.17 -5.91
N ALA A 52 -5.37 12.60 -6.91
CA ALA A 52 -6.09 13.38 -7.90
C ALA A 52 -7.17 14.23 -7.22
N GLY A 53 -7.15 15.54 -7.48
CA GLY A 53 -8.09 16.49 -6.88
C GLY A 53 -7.77 16.89 -5.43
N VAL A 54 -6.68 16.40 -4.84
CA VAL A 54 -6.21 16.87 -3.53
C VAL A 54 -5.41 18.15 -3.70
N GLU A 55 -5.81 19.19 -2.99
CA GLU A 55 -5.05 20.44 -2.92
C GLU A 55 -3.74 20.21 -2.13
N ILE A 56 -2.60 20.44 -2.80
CA ILE A 56 -1.28 20.29 -2.21
C ILE A 56 -0.67 21.68 -2.06
N THR A 57 -0.68 22.20 -0.82
CA THR A 57 -0.20 23.55 -0.50
C THR A 57 1.24 23.57 0.01
N SER A 58 1.86 22.41 0.20
CA SER A 58 3.24 22.24 0.68
C SER A 58 3.90 21.05 -0.01
N SER A 59 5.23 20.95 0.10
CA SER A 59 5.96 19.77 -0.39
C SER A 59 5.42 18.50 0.25
N ILE A 60 5.14 17.51 -0.59
CA ILE A 60 4.79 16.14 -0.21
C ILE A 60 5.91 15.20 -0.67
N ASP A 61 5.93 13.99 -0.12
CA ASP A 61 6.84 12.92 -0.52
C ASP A 61 5.99 11.69 -0.93
N VAL A 62 6.53 10.48 -0.82
CA VAL A 62 5.96 9.27 -1.42
C VAL A 62 4.85 8.62 -0.57
N LEU A 63 4.05 7.79 -1.24
CA LEU A 63 3.16 6.80 -0.63
C LEU A 63 3.91 5.96 0.42
N ASN A 64 3.42 5.93 1.65
CA ASN A 64 3.97 5.17 2.77
C ASN A 64 3.05 5.26 3.99
N GLY A 65 2.53 4.13 4.46
CA GLY A 65 1.59 4.06 5.58
C GLY A 65 0.32 3.33 5.18
N ILE A 66 0.12 2.18 5.78
CA ILE A 66 -1.05 1.32 5.68
C ILE A 66 -1.55 1.07 7.10
N ALA A 67 -2.85 1.13 7.32
CA ALA A 67 -3.46 0.76 8.59
C ALA A 67 -4.74 -0.02 8.33
N HIS A 68 -5.02 -1.00 9.19
CA HIS A 68 -6.20 -1.84 9.09
C HIS A 68 -6.90 -1.98 10.44
N ASP A 69 -8.22 -1.86 10.42
CA ASP A 69 -9.07 -2.21 11.57
C ASP A 69 -9.73 -3.58 11.33
N PRO A 70 -9.24 -4.65 11.98
CA PRO A 70 -9.77 -6.00 11.78
C PRO A 70 -11.21 -6.18 12.30
N ALA A 71 -11.72 -5.28 13.14
CA ALA A 71 -13.10 -5.36 13.61
C ALA A 71 -14.10 -4.86 12.55
N THR A 72 -13.68 -3.92 11.70
CA THR A 72 -14.56 -3.29 10.70
C THR A 72 -14.16 -3.61 9.26
N GLY A 73 -12.95 -4.14 9.04
CA GLY A 73 -12.38 -4.37 7.71
C GLY A 73 -11.92 -3.08 7.01
N ARG A 74 -11.90 -1.94 7.72
CA ARG A 74 -11.51 -0.66 7.13
C ARG A 74 -10.01 -0.57 6.95
N ILE A 75 -9.61 -0.04 5.81
CA ILE A 75 -8.21 0.13 5.42
C ILE A 75 -7.96 1.61 5.20
N TRP A 76 -6.89 2.12 5.78
CA TRP A 76 -6.44 3.48 5.57
C TRP A 76 -5.05 3.52 4.95
N ILE A 77 -4.87 4.46 4.01
CA ILE A 77 -3.60 4.69 3.33
C ILE A 77 -3.22 6.17 3.43
N THR A 78 -1.92 6.42 3.56
CA THR A 78 -1.36 7.78 3.49
C THR A 78 0.05 7.78 2.88
N GLY A 79 0.72 8.92 2.97
CA GLY A 79 2.10 9.07 2.54
C GLY A 79 2.85 10.10 3.37
N LYS A 80 4.16 10.12 3.15
CA LYS A 80 5.06 11.02 3.86
C LYS A 80 4.72 12.45 3.51
N LEU A 81 4.40 13.25 4.55
CA LEU A 81 3.98 14.65 4.43
C LEU A 81 2.69 14.86 3.64
N TRP A 82 1.88 13.81 3.43
CA TRP A 82 0.61 13.97 2.72
C TRP A 82 -0.38 14.78 3.57
N PRO A 83 -1.22 15.63 2.95
CA PRO A 83 -2.20 16.44 3.66
C PRO A 83 -3.44 15.63 4.10
N LYS A 84 -3.53 14.35 3.72
CA LYS A 84 -4.72 13.50 3.90
C LYS A 84 -4.34 12.06 4.23
N ILE A 85 -5.27 11.40 4.92
CA ILE A 85 -5.36 9.95 5.08
C ILE A 85 -6.65 9.53 4.36
N PHE A 86 -6.61 8.45 3.60
CA PHE A 86 -7.74 7.95 2.84
C PHE A 86 -8.21 6.64 3.43
N GLU A 87 -9.49 6.52 3.73
CA GLU A 87 -10.15 5.22 3.84
C GLU A 87 -10.38 4.71 2.42
N ILE A 88 -10.03 3.46 2.13
CA ILE A 88 -10.13 2.87 0.78
C ILE A 88 -10.93 1.57 0.80
N GLU A 89 -11.53 1.26 -0.36
CA GLU A 89 -12.06 -0.06 -0.67
C GLU A 89 -11.34 -0.59 -1.91
N LEU A 90 -11.05 -1.89 -1.92
CA LEU A 90 -10.46 -2.54 -3.10
C LEU A 90 -11.55 -2.93 -4.10
N VAL A 91 -11.27 -2.67 -5.37
CA VAL A 91 -12.07 -3.17 -6.49
C VAL A 91 -11.25 -4.18 -7.27
N ALA A 92 -11.86 -5.30 -7.66
CA ALA A 92 -11.24 -6.24 -8.58
C ALA A 92 -11.37 -5.72 -10.01
N GLU A 93 -10.31 -5.87 -10.81
CA GLU A 93 -10.39 -5.79 -12.28
C GLU A 93 -11.04 -7.05 -12.89
#